data_AF-A0A661BB99-F1
#
_entry.id   AF-A0A661BB99-F1
#
_cell.length_a   1.000
_cell.length_b   1.000
_cell.length_c   1.000
_cell.angle_alpha   90.00
_cell.angle_beta   90.00
_cell.angle_gamma   90.00
#
_symmetry.space_group_name_H-M   'P 1'
#
loop_
_entity.id
_entity.type
_entity.pdbx_description
1 polymer ?
#
loop_
_entity_poly.entity_id
_entity_poly.type
_entity_poly.pdbx_seq_one_letter_code
_entity_poly.pdbx_strand_id
1 'polypeptide(L)'
;MPNGYLTDGDMRQIVENGNMQVVVTKAKEAAQHMTKDKDKVTSSQLRNIFGTIKKIQLKVNSGRNVNFQKELFLLIPKLYYASKRANGKLDKLRDDIEGMVKLIGNDTNKFNNFYNYIEAVLAYHKAFEKK
;
A
#
# COMPACT_ATOMS: atom_id res chain seq x y z
N MET A 1 -9.86 -2.29 -15.41
CA MET A 1 -9.68 -0.99 -14.76
C MET A 1 -9.20 -1.25 -13.34
N PRO A 2 -8.15 -0.57 -12.83
CA PRO A 2 -7.88 -0.64 -11.40
C PRO A 2 -9.13 -0.14 -10.67
N ASN A 3 -9.75 -0.97 -9.85
CA ASN A 3 -10.86 -0.56 -8.99
C ASN A 3 -10.35 0.12 -7.70
N GLY A 4 -9.04 0.41 -7.63
CA GLY A 4 -8.34 1.01 -6.50
C GLY A 4 -8.55 2.52 -6.35
N TYR A 5 -7.76 3.14 -5.47
CA TYR A 5 -7.75 4.60 -5.30
C TYR A 5 -6.85 5.29 -6.31
N LEU A 6 -5.94 4.55 -6.94
CA LEU A 6 -4.95 5.05 -7.89
C LEU A 6 -5.30 4.68 -9.33
N THR A 7 -5.02 5.59 -10.25
CA THR A 7 -4.92 5.26 -11.68
C THR A 7 -3.55 4.64 -11.98
N ASP A 8 -3.41 3.97 -13.14
CA ASP A 8 -2.10 3.49 -13.60
C ASP A 8 -1.07 4.62 -13.73
N GLY A 9 -1.53 5.84 -14.07
CA GLY A 9 -0.69 7.03 -14.12
C GLY A 9 -0.16 7.43 -12.74
N ASP A 10 -1.03 7.43 -11.73
CA ASP A 10 -0.65 7.72 -10.35
C ASP A 10 0.37 6.68 -9.83
N MET A 11 0.11 5.39 -10.10
CA MET A 11 1.01 4.32 -9.68
C MET A 11 2.41 4.47 -10.28
N ARG A 12 2.53 4.84 -11.57
CA ARG A 12 3.83 5.12 -12.20
C ARG A 12 4.52 6.35 -11.62
N GLN A 13 3.78 7.44 -11.40
CA GLN A 13 4.33 8.65 -10.77
C GLN A 13 4.86 8.37 -9.36
N ILE A 14 4.19 7.50 -8.60
CA ILE A 14 4.63 7.10 -7.27
C ILE A 14 5.82 6.16 -7.37
N VAL A 15 5.65 4.98 -7.99
CA VAL A 15 6.62 3.87 -7.91
C VAL A 15 7.88 4.18 -8.72
N GLU A 16 7.72 4.64 -9.96
CA GLU A 16 8.83 4.79 -10.90
C GLU A 16 9.53 6.15 -10.74
N ASN A 17 8.75 7.22 -10.57
CA ASN A 17 9.28 8.57 -10.53
C ASN A 17 9.53 9.10 -9.11
N GLY A 18 9.04 8.41 -8.07
CA GLY A 18 9.20 8.86 -6.68
C GLY A 18 8.55 10.23 -6.40
N ASN A 19 7.47 10.56 -7.12
CA ASN A 19 6.85 11.89 -7.04
C ASN A 19 6.13 12.09 -5.69
N MET A 20 6.80 12.76 -4.76
CA MET A 20 6.30 12.97 -3.40
C MET A 20 5.02 13.82 -3.33
N GLN A 21 4.81 14.73 -4.28
CA GLN A 21 3.57 15.51 -4.33
C GLN A 21 2.38 14.60 -4.64
N VAL A 22 2.53 13.66 -5.58
CA VAL A 22 1.50 12.67 -5.89
C VAL A 22 1.29 11.71 -4.70
N VAL A 23 2.38 11.27 -4.05
CA VAL A 23 2.30 10.43 -2.85
C VAL A 23 1.42 11.08 -1.78
N VAL A 24 1.72 12.33 -1.41
CA VAL A 24 1.00 13.04 -0.36
C VAL A 24 -0.48 13.22 -0.72
N THR A 25 -0.75 13.70 -1.94
CA THR A 25 -2.13 13.94 -2.41
C THR A 25 -2.93 12.66 -2.43
N LYS A 26 -2.42 11.60 -3.06
CA LYS A 26 -3.15 10.34 -3.23
C LYS A 26 -3.28 9.54 -1.95
N ALA A 27 -2.25 9.54 -1.10
CA ALA A 27 -2.35 8.90 0.21
C ALA A 27 -3.42 9.55 1.09
N LYS A 28 -3.53 10.88 1.05
CA LYS A 28 -4.56 11.62 1.75
C LYS A 28 -5.96 11.28 1.23
N GLU A 29 -6.15 11.26 -0.09
CA GLU A 29 -7.42 10.88 -0.72
C GLU A 29 -7.84 9.46 -0.32
N ALA A 30 -6.95 8.47 -0.48
CA ALA A 30 -7.20 7.09 -0.09
C ALA A 30 -7.60 6.97 1.39
N ALA A 31 -6.85 7.62 2.28
CA ALA A 31 -7.14 7.64 3.72
C ALA A 31 -8.50 8.27 4.05
N GLN A 32 -8.90 9.35 3.36
CA GLN A 32 -10.21 9.96 3.54
C GLN A 32 -11.34 9.03 3.08
N HIS A 33 -11.15 8.28 2.00
CA HIS A 33 -12.12 7.28 1.58
C HIS A 33 -12.24 6.15 2.60
N MET A 34 -11.11 5.63 3.08
CA MET A 34 -11.05 4.53 4.04
C MET A 34 -11.63 4.86 5.42
N THR A 35 -11.91 6.13 5.73
CA THR A 35 -12.51 6.53 7.01
C THR A 35 -14.03 6.79 6.90
N LYS A 36 -14.62 6.75 5.70
CA LYS A 36 -16.08 6.88 5.49
C LYS A 36 -16.81 5.62 5.93
N ASP A 37 -18.00 5.75 6.53
CA ASP A 37 -18.69 4.65 7.23
C ASP A 37 -18.87 3.37 6.40
N LYS A 38 -19.26 3.48 5.13
CA LYS A 38 -19.46 2.32 4.24
C LYS A 38 -18.16 1.61 3.87
N ASP A 39 -17.07 2.37 3.78
CA ASP A 39 -15.75 1.91 3.34
C ASP A 39 -14.75 1.81 4.51
N LYS A 40 -15.25 1.89 5.75
CA LYS A 40 -14.41 2.09 6.94
C LYS A 40 -13.45 0.93 7.15
N VAL A 41 -12.18 1.17 6.87
CA VAL A 41 -11.05 0.32 7.22
C VAL A 41 -10.64 0.62 8.66
N THR A 42 -10.42 -0.40 9.47
CA THR A 42 -10.01 -0.18 10.86
C THR A 42 -8.50 0.05 10.95
N SER A 43 -8.07 0.80 11.97
CA SER A 43 -6.66 0.88 12.36
C SER A 43 -5.97 -0.49 12.42
N SER A 44 -6.64 -1.52 12.94
CA SER A 44 -6.07 -2.87 13.05
C SER A 44 -5.86 -3.53 11.69
N GLN A 45 -6.82 -3.40 10.77
CA GLN A 45 -6.71 -3.93 9.40
C GLN A 45 -5.54 -3.27 8.66
N LEU A 46 -5.47 -1.93 8.69
CA LEU A 46 -4.42 -1.19 7.99
C LEU A 46 -3.03 -1.44 8.61
N ARG A 47 -2.94 -1.47 9.93
CA ARG A 47 -1.68 -1.77 10.64
C ARG A 47 -1.15 -3.17 10.32
N ASN A 48 -2.01 -4.16 10.17
CA ASN A 48 -1.58 -5.53 9.83
C ASN A 48 -0.95 -5.60 8.43
N ILE A 49 -1.51 -4.88 7.46
CA ILE A 49 -0.95 -4.75 6.11
C ILE A 49 0.40 -4.03 6.18
N PHE A 50 0.43 -2.86 6.78
CA PHE A 50 1.65 -2.05 6.91
C PHE A 50 2.76 -2.80 7.64
N GLY A 51 2.45 -3.48 8.76
CA GLY A 51 3.43 -4.25 9.51
C GLY A 51 4.05 -5.40 8.70
N THR A 52 3.29 -5.99 7.77
CA THR A 52 3.83 -7.00 6.85
C THR A 52 4.81 -6.38 5.85
N ILE A 53 4.44 -5.25 5.24
CA ILE A 53 5.30 -4.51 4.30
C ILE A 53 6.56 -3.99 5.01
N LYS A 54 6.43 -3.48 6.24
CA LYS A 54 7.54 -3.01 7.06
C LYS A 54 8.56 -4.11 7.33
N LYS A 55 8.11 -5.35 7.58
CA LYS A 55 9.03 -6.50 7.75
C LYS A 55 9.84 -6.78 6.49
N ILE A 56 9.22 -6.67 5.31
CA ILE A 56 9.93 -6.79 4.03
C ILE A 56 10.95 -5.65 3.90
N GLN A 57 10.55 -4.42 4.21
CA GLN A 57 11.42 -3.25 4.16
C GLN A 57 12.64 -3.36 5.07
N LEU A 58 12.47 -3.85 6.30
CA LEU A 58 13.59 -4.09 7.22
C LEU A 58 14.55 -5.16 6.71
N LYS A 59 14.04 -6.19 6.02
CA LYS A 59 14.89 -7.21 5.38
C LYS A 59 15.70 -6.63 4.23
N VAL A 60 15.08 -5.85 3.35
CA VAL A 60 15.75 -5.15 2.24
C VAL A 60 16.87 -4.25 2.77
N ASN A 61 16.57 -3.43 3.79
CA ASN A 61 17.54 -2.52 4.40
C ASN A 61 18.67 -3.24 5.15
N SER A 62 18.46 -4.48 5.59
CA SER A 62 19.49 -5.24 6.32
C SER A 62 20.62 -5.77 5.43
N GLY A 63 20.58 -5.53 4.11
CA GLY A 63 21.62 -6.00 3.16
C GLY A 63 21.67 -7.52 3.00
N ARG A 64 20.78 -8.26 3.66
CA ARG A 64 20.60 -9.69 3.40
C ARG A 64 20.13 -9.85 1.96
N ASN A 65 20.67 -10.85 1.26
CA ASN A 65 20.28 -11.18 -0.11
C ASN A 65 18.85 -11.74 -0.11
N VAL A 66 17.87 -10.85 0.03
CA VAL A 66 16.46 -11.18 0.20
C VAL A 66 15.80 -10.96 -1.15
N ASN A 67 15.19 -12.01 -1.69
CA ASN A 67 14.29 -11.89 -2.83
C ASN A 67 12.98 -11.23 -2.35
N PHE A 68 13.03 -9.91 -2.13
CA PHE A 68 11.91 -9.12 -1.64
C PHE A 68 10.77 -9.09 -2.66
N GLN A 69 11.10 -9.19 -3.95
CA GLN A 69 10.12 -9.33 -5.02
C GLN A 69 9.20 -10.54 -4.78
N LYS A 70 9.78 -11.71 -4.47
CA LYS A 70 8.99 -12.90 -4.08
C LYS A 70 8.11 -12.65 -2.86
N GLU A 71 8.62 -11.97 -1.84
CA GLU A 71 7.83 -11.64 -0.65
C GLU A 71 6.66 -10.68 -0.96
N LEU A 72 6.85 -9.73 -1.87
CA LEU A 72 5.79 -8.84 -2.36
C LEU A 72 4.73 -9.60 -3.17
N PHE A 73 5.12 -10.52 -4.05
CA PHE A 73 4.13 -11.35 -4.75
C PHE A 73 3.34 -12.24 -3.79
N LEU A 74 3.96 -12.73 -2.71
CA LEU A 74 3.27 -13.48 -1.65
C LEU A 74 2.38 -12.60 -0.75
N LEU A 75 2.56 -11.28 -0.77
CA LEU A 75 1.66 -10.35 -0.08
C LEU A 75 0.30 -10.30 -0.78
N ILE A 76 0.25 -10.40 -2.11
CA ILE A 76 -1.00 -10.32 -2.90
C ILE A 76 -2.06 -11.33 -2.40
N PRO A 77 -1.82 -12.66 -2.34
CA PRO A 77 -2.82 -13.61 -1.85
C PRO A 77 -3.21 -13.36 -0.38
N LYS A 78 -2.29 -12.84 0.45
CA LYS A 78 -2.62 -12.45 1.84
C LYS A 78 -3.59 -11.27 1.88
N LEU A 79 -3.44 -10.30 0.97
CA LEU A 79 -4.35 -9.16 0.84
C LEU A 79 -5.73 -9.59 0.33
N TYR A 80 -5.82 -10.55 -0.59
CA TYR A 80 -7.11 -11.13 -0.99
C TYR A 80 -7.84 -11.76 0.20
N TYR A 81 -7.13 -12.58 0.99
CA TYR A 81 -7.71 -13.19 2.19
C TYR A 81 -8.14 -12.12 3.22
N ALA A 82 -7.27 -11.14 3.49
CA ALA A 82 -7.56 -10.05 4.41
C ALA A 82 -8.77 -9.22 3.97
N SER A 83 -8.89 -8.94 2.67
CA SER A 83 -10.02 -8.20 2.11
C SER A 83 -11.33 -8.98 2.23
N LYS A 84 -11.32 -10.27 1.90
CA LYS A 84 -12.50 -11.13 2.07
C LYS A 84 -12.96 -11.15 3.53
N ARG A 85 -12.02 -11.27 4.48
CA ARG A 85 -12.32 -11.20 5.92
C ARG A 85 -12.83 -9.83 6.37
N ALA A 86 -12.47 -8.78 5.64
CA ALA A 86 -12.93 -7.42 5.87
C ALA A 86 -14.22 -7.08 5.09
N ASN A 87 -14.91 -8.06 4.51
CA ASN A 87 -16.11 -7.85 3.67
C ASN A 87 -15.85 -6.87 2.50
N GLY A 88 -14.70 -6.99 1.84
CA GLY A 88 -14.34 -6.20 0.64
C GLY A 88 -13.82 -4.78 0.94
N LYS A 89 -13.79 -4.35 2.21
CA LYS A 89 -13.33 -3.00 2.60
C LYS A 89 -11.87 -2.70 2.22
N LEU A 90 -11.07 -3.73 1.99
CA LEU A 90 -9.67 -3.59 1.59
C LEU A 90 -9.47 -3.78 0.08
N ASP A 91 -10.52 -4.00 -0.72
CA ASP A 91 -10.38 -4.34 -2.14
C ASP A 91 -9.64 -3.25 -2.90
N LYS A 92 -10.00 -1.98 -2.66
CA LYS A 92 -9.34 -0.85 -3.33
C LYS A 92 -7.86 -0.74 -2.97
N LEU A 93 -7.54 -0.86 -1.68
CA LEU A 93 -6.14 -0.81 -1.21
C LEU A 93 -5.35 -2.04 -1.71
N ARG A 94 -5.97 -3.21 -1.76
CA ARG A 94 -5.37 -4.42 -2.34
C ARG A 94 -5.04 -4.17 -3.81
N ASP A 95 -5.98 -3.64 -4.59
CA ASP A 95 -5.81 -3.41 -6.02
C ASP A 95 -4.69 -2.40 -6.28
N ASP A 96 -4.60 -1.34 -5.49
CA ASP A 96 -3.48 -0.40 -5.53
C ASP A 96 -2.15 -1.09 -5.23
N ILE A 97 -2.06 -1.85 -4.14
CA ILE A 97 -0.83 -2.57 -3.76
C ILE A 97 -0.45 -3.57 -4.86
N GLU A 98 -1.40 -4.32 -5.41
CA GLU A 98 -1.15 -5.29 -6.48
C GLU A 98 -0.60 -4.62 -7.74
N GLY A 99 -1.22 -3.51 -8.16
CA GLY A 99 -0.75 -2.72 -9.31
C GLY A 99 0.65 -2.17 -9.10
N MET A 100 0.91 -1.58 -7.93
CA MET A 100 2.23 -1.04 -7.59
C MET A 100 3.29 -2.14 -7.49
N VAL A 101 2.99 -3.31 -6.91
CA VAL A 101 3.92 -4.45 -6.81
C VAL A 101 4.39 -4.90 -8.19
N LYS A 102 3.51 -4.89 -9.20
CA LYS A 102 3.87 -5.23 -10.59
C LYS A 102 4.87 -4.24 -11.19
N LEU A 103 4.87 -2.98 -10.77
CA LEU A 103 5.79 -1.93 -11.26
C LEU A 103 7.16 -1.95 -10.57
N ILE A 104 7.25 -2.48 -9.34
CA ILE A 104 8.49 -2.46 -8.54
C ILE A 104 9.60 -3.31 -9.17
N GLY A 105 9.27 -4.50 -9.68
CA GLY A 105 10.28 -5.44 -10.18
C GLY A 105 11.28 -5.84 -9.08
N ASN A 106 12.58 -5.86 -9.42
CA ASN A 106 13.67 -6.11 -8.47
C ASN A 106 14.45 -4.82 -8.13
N ASP A 107 13.77 -3.66 -8.19
CA ASP A 107 14.36 -2.35 -7.96
C ASP A 107 14.06 -1.85 -6.53
N THR A 108 15.11 -1.70 -5.73
CA THR A 108 15.02 -1.23 -4.34
C THR A 108 14.52 0.20 -4.23
N ASN A 109 14.86 1.08 -5.18
CA ASN A 109 14.38 2.46 -5.17
C ASN A 109 12.87 2.51 -5.43
N LYS A 110 12.40 1.74 -6.42
CA LYS A 110 10.95 1.60 -6.68
C LYS A 110 10.21 1.02 -5.48
N PHE A 111 10.81 0.03 -4.80
CA PHE A 111 10.26 -0.51 -3.56
C PHE A 111 10.18 0.54 -2.44
N ASN A 112 11.22 1.36 -2.27
CA ASN A 112 11.21 2.45 -1.29
C ASN A 112 10.14 3.50 -1.60
N ASN A 113 9.96 3.85 -2.87
CA ASN A 113 8.90 4.76 -3.31
C ASN A 113 7.50 4.19 -2.99
N PHE A 114 7.27 2.91 -3.27
CA PHE A 114 6.06 2.20 -2.87
C PHE A 114 5.86 2.23 -1.34
N TYR A 115 6.91 1.94 -0.58
CA TYR A 115 6.85 1.95 0.88
C TYR A 115 6.45 3.33 1.42
N ASN A 116 7.01 4.41 0.88
CA ASN A 116 6.68 5.78 1.27
C ASN A 116 5.20 6.09 1.08
N TYR A 117 4.59 5.61 -0.01
CA TYR A 117 3.15 5.75 -0.22
C TYR A 117 2.33 5.00 0.83
N ILE A 118 2.67 3.75 1.13
CA ILE A 118 1.96 2.94 2.13
C ILE A 118 2.09 3.53 3.54
N GLU A 119 3.25 4.11 3.87
CA GLU A 119 3.46 4.84 5.12
C GLU A 119 2.63 6.11 5.19
N ALA A 120 2.57 6.89 4.11
CA ALA A 120 1.73 8.07 4.02
C ALA A 120 0.23 7.72 4.18
N VAL A 121 -0.25 6.64 3.57
CA VAL A 121 -1.65 6.17 3.72
C VAL A 121 -1.93 5.83 5.18
N LEU A 122 -1.03 5.09 5.86
CA LEU A 122 -1.20 4.76 7.27
C LEU A 122 -1.25 6.02 8.15
N ALA A 123 -0.35 6.98 7.91
CA ALA A 123 -0.27 8.23 8.66
C ALA A 123 -1.55 9.07 8.50
N TYR A 124 -2.00 9.31 7.27
CA TYR A 124 -3.22 10.06 7.01
C TYR A 124 -4.47 9.34 7.50
N HIS A 125 -4.54 8.01 7.33
CA HIS A 125 -5.66 7.24 7.87
C HIS A 125 -5.75 7.42 9.37
N LYS A 126 -4.61 7.37 10.08
CA LYS A 126 -4.59 7.59 11.52
C LYS A 126 -4.99 9.01 11.92
N ALA A 127 -4.61 10.01 11.14
CA ALA A 127 -4.99 11.39 11.37
C ALA A 127 -6.49 11.65 11.17
N PHE A 128 -7.13 10.94 10.23
CA PHE A 128 -8.56 11.12 9.91
C PHE A 128 -9.49 10.18 10.66
N GLU A 129 -8.99 9.07 11.21
CA GLU A 129 -9.76 8.14 12.03
C GLU A 129 -10.20 8.84 13.33
N LYS A 130 -11.47 9.26 13.40
CA LYS A 130 -12.09 9.75 14.64
C LYS A 130 -12.12 8.62 15.68
N LYS A 131 -11.80 8.96 16.93
CA LYS A 131 -11.97 8.05 18.09
C LYS A 131 -13.44 7.71 18.30
#